data_AF-A0A958ZX74-F1
#
_entry.id   AF-A0A958ZX74-F1
#
_cell.length_a   1.000
_cell.length_b   1.000
_cell.length_c   1.000
_cell.angle_alpha   90.00
_cell.angle_beta   90.00
_cell.angle_gamma   90.00
#
_symmetry.space_group_name_H-M   'P 1'
#
loop_
_entity.id
_entity.type
_entity.pdbx_description
1 polymer ?
#
loop_
_entity_poly.entity_id
_entity_poly.type
_entity_poly.pdbx_seq_one_letter_code
_entity_poly.pdbx_strand_id
1 'polypeptide(L)'
;MLFAFLIFAPTIAFVPHYANILLVFKVIPKRLKLKISSNLIVLLLIVLLSEINIIARHLFIDSTTSEYVPYSILIILTFFVAKNLNSDHLRYLVYLILFEIFIGWIEFGLHKHTILSALYNFDFGQSEFGKGGLMYYSRVYGLSQNSSSFAYKVFGALLITYSLPMKKARRNIIYAILLSGILISFNRTVIGALLVFILISQMPVLIRSLKRMVVFFKLRPYLIFVIVLGLVLVFTIFLNYTSIINQMNRGMTSVDTSSREISYSYFLAFIKNNFWFGNMSVKLWYNHEGTLFHAHNSFVETLASNGIFIFLLYMFFVLKNLNRYNAKFVMPILVLSVLQYGIFWGISFLDIVFQYFLLRVNKANESSL
;
A
#
# COMPACT_ATOMS: atom_id res chain seq x y z
N MET A 1 -22.76 2.08 -0.46
CA MET A 1 -22.39 0.97 0.44
C MET A 1 -21.90 -0.27 -0.30
N LEU A 2 -22.73 -0.98 -1.09
CA LEU A 2 -22.33 -2.23 -1.76
C LEU A 2 -21.03 -2.15 -2.59
N PHE A 3 -20.79 -1.05 -3.32
CA PHE A 3 -19.55 -0.88 -4.09
C PHE A 3 -18.29 -0.83 -3.21
N ALA A 4 -18.36 -0.15 -2.07
CA ALA A 4 -17.28 -0.11 -1.09
C ALA A 4 -17.06 -1.49 -0.47
N PHE A 5 -18.14 -2.21 -0.16
CA PHE A 5 -18.05 -3.57 0.35
C PHE A 5 -17.37 -4.51 -0.66
N LEU A 6 -17.67 -4.41 -1.96
CA LEU A 6 -17.02 -5.24 -2.99
C LEU A 6 -15.51 -4.95 -3.15
N ILE A 7 -15.05 -3.73 -2.83
CA ILE A 7 -13.61 -3.40 -2.79
C ILE A 7 -12.96 -3.95 -1.50
N PHE A 8 -13.70 -3.93 -0.40
CA PHE A 8 -13.21 -4.39 0.91
C PHE A 8 -13.22 -5.91 1.04
N ALA A 9 -14.24 -6.60 0.54
CA ALA A 9 -14.45 -8.03 0.78
C ALA A 9 -13.27 -8.92 0.34
N PRO A 10 -12.62 -8.71 -0.83
CA PRO A 10 -11.46 -9.51 -1.24
C PRO A 10 -10.20 -9.32 -0.38
N THR A 11 -10.26 -8.40 0.60
CA THR A 11 -9.19 -8.20 1.59
C THR A 11 -9.45 -8.93 2.90
N ILE A 12 -10.64 -9.53 3.07
CA ILE A 12 -10.99 -10.37 4.21
C ILE A 12 -10.36 -11.75 3.99
N ALA A 13 -9.87 -12.38 5.05
CA ALA A 13 -9.36 -13.73 5.04
C ALA A 13 -10.36 -14.71 4.41
N PHE A 14 -9.83 -15.71 3.71
CA PHE A 14 -10.59 -16.72 2.96
C PHE A 14 -11.43 -16.20 1.77
N VAL A 15 -11.61 -14.89 1.61
CA VAL A 15 -12.22 -14.35 0.39
C VAL A 15 -11.17 -14.34 -0.72
N PRO A 16 -11.40 -15.03 -1.84
CA PRO A 16 -10.41 -15.09 -2.90
C PRO A 16 -10.22 -13.75 -3.59
N HIS A 17 -8.99 -13.46 -3.99
CA HIS A 17 -8.64 -12.20 -4.65
C HIS A 17 -9.42 -11.96 -5.97
N TYR A 18 -9.80 -13.04 -6.67
CA TYR A 18 -10.62 -12.97 -7.88
C TYR A 18 -12.05 -12.47 -7.63
N ALA A 19 -12.52 -12.40 -6.39
CA ALA A 19 -13.81 -11.78 -6.06
C ALA A 19 -13.86 -10.29 -6.46
N ASN A 20 -12.71 -9.63 -6.65
CA ASN A 20 -12.62 -8.30 -7.24
C ASN A 20 -13.26 -8.21 -8.65
N ILE A 21 -13.39 -9.32 -9.40
CA ILE A 21 -14.07 -9.35 -10.70
C ILE A 21 -15.54 -8.94 -10.57
N LEU A 22 -16.17 -9.13 -9.42
CA LEU A 22 -17.56 -8.69 -9.19
C LEU A 22 -17.73 -7.17 -9.30
N LEU A 23 -16.65 -6.39 -9.17
CA LEU A 23 -16.66 -4.95 -9.41
C LEU A 23 -16.97 -4.61 -10.87
N VAL A 24 -16.62 -5.48 -11.82
CA VAL A 24 -16.89 -5.33 -13.26
C VAL A 24 -18.38 -5.07 -13.51
N PHE A 25 -19.25 -5.87 -12.92
CA PHE A 25 -20.70 -5.77 -13.10
C PHE A 25 -21.30 -4.47 -12.56
N LYS A 26 -20.63 -3.77 -11.64
CA LYS A 26 -21.07 -2.46 -11.16
C LYS A 26 -20.55 -1.31 -12.03
N VAL A 27 -19.42 -1.51 -12.69
CA VAL A 27 -18.71 -0.46 -13.43
C VAL A 27 -19.13 -0.41 -14.89
N ILE A 28 -19.32 -1.55 -15.54
CA ILE A 28 -19.66 -1.64 -16.98
C ILE A 28 -21.05 -1.08 -17.32
N PRO A 29 -22.15 -1.38 -16.59
CA PRO A 29 -23.49 -1.07 -17.09
C PRO A 29 -23.86 0.42 -17.10
N LYS A 30 -23.16 1.28 -16.35
CA LYS A 30 -23.63 2.65 -16.14
C LYS A 30 -23.13 3.68 -17.16
N ARG A 31 -22.06 3.44 -17.94
CA ARG A 31 -21.40 4.48 -18.77
C ARG A 31 -20.59 3.95 -19.97
N LEU A 32 -21.21 3.23 -20.90
CA LEU A 32 -20.55 2.77 -22.14
C LEU A 32 -20.25 3.88 -23.19
N LYS A 33 -20.34 5.17 -22.84
CA LYS A 33 -19.67 6.24 -23.60
C LYS A 33 -18.22 6.36 -23.13
N LEU A 34 -17.42 5.34 -23.46
CA LEU A 34 -15.99 5.30 -23.15
C LEU A 34 -15.25 6.34 -23.98
N LYS A 35 -15.04 7.54 -23.43
CA LYS A 35 -14.04 8.46 -23.98
C LYS A 35 -12.67 7.84 -23.76
N ILE A 36 -12.02 7.43 -24.84
CA ILE A 36 -10.64 6.92 -24.83
C ILE A 36 -9.74 8.03 -24.32
N SER A 37 -9.27 7.90 -23.09
CA SER A 37 -8.32 8.84 -22.51
C SER A 37 -6.89 8.39 -22.81
N SER A 38 -5.97 9.34 -22.82
CA SER A 38 -4.54 9.07 -22.96
C SER A 38 -4.01 8.11 -21.89
N ASN A 39 -4.67 8.02 -20.73
CA ASN A 39 -4.35 7.04 -19.69
C ASN A 39 -4.82 5.63 -20.04
N LEU A 40 -6.03 5.50 -20.58
CA LEU A 40 -6.56 4.21 -21.03
C LEU A 40 -5.71 3.63 -22.16
N ILE A 41 -5.20 4.47 -23.08
CA ILE A 41 -4.30 4.04 -24.16
C ILE A 41 -3.02 3.42 -23.60
N VAL A 42 -2.38 4.05 -22.61
CA VAL A 42 -1.15 3.50 -21.99
C VAL A 42 -1.45 2.16 -21.31
N LEU A 43 -2.57 2.03 -20.60
CA LEU A 43 -2.94 0.77 -19.95
C LEU A 43 -3.30 -0.33 -20.96
N LEU A 44 -3.97 0.01 -22.07
CA LEU A 44 -4.23 -0.92 -23.16
C LEU A 44 -2.94 -1.38 -23.83
N LEU A 45 -1.95 -0.50 -23.97
CA LEU A 45 -0.63 -0.87 -24.50
C LEU A 45 0.13 -1.81 -23.55
N ILE A 46 0.07 -1.56 -22.23
CA ILE A 46 0.60 -2.48 -21.22
C ILE A 46 -0.02 -3.86 -21.38
N VAL A 47 -1.36 -3.94 -21.43
CA VAL A 47 -2.06 -5.22 -21.59
C VAL A 47 -1.70 -5.89 -22.90
N LEU A 48 -1.75 -5.17 -24.02
CA LEU A 48 -1.41 -5.73 -25.34
C LEU A 48 -0.01 -6.35 -25.36
N LEU A 49 1.01 -5.64 -24.85
CA LEU A 49 2.37 -6.17 -24.79
C LEU A 49 2.50 -7.34 -23.82
N SER A 50 1.78 -7.31 -22.68
CA SER A 50 1.73 -8.45 -21.76
C SER A 50 1.12 -9.70 -22.41
N GLU A 51 0.04 -9.56 -23.18
CA GLU A 51 -0.58 -10.69 -23.89
C GLU A 51 0.36 -11.25 -24.96
N ILE A 52 1.06 -10.38 -25.71
CA ILE A 52 2.06 -10.82 -26.69
C ILE A 52 3.17 -11.63 -26.01
N ASN A 53 3.67 -11.18 -24.84
CA ASN A 53 4.66 -11.94 -24.08
C ASN A 53 4.13 -13.31 -23.64
N ILE A 54 2.89 -13.38 -23.16
CA ILE A 54 2.28 -14.64 -22.71
C ILE A 54 2.08 -15.61 -23.88
N ILE A 55 1.63 -15.11 -25.04
CA ILE A 55 1.52 -15.92 -26.26
C ILE A 55 2.91 -16.42 -26.68
N ALA A 56 3.93 -15.56 -26.68
CA ALA A 56 5.30 -15.97 -26.98
C ALA A 56 5.80 -17.05 -26.02
N ARG A 57 5.49 -16.95 -24.73
CA ARG A 57 5.80 -18.01 -23.76
C ARG A 57 5.20 -19.34 -24.18
N HIS A 58 3.91 -19.40 -24.50
CA HIS A 58 3.25 -20.66 -24.89
C HIS A 58 3.83 -21.25 -26.18
N LEU A 59 4.30 -20.42 -27.11
CA LEU A 59 4.88 -20.87 -28.38
C LEU A 59 6.32 -21.37 -28.24
N PHE A 60 7.11 -20.78 -27.34
CA PHE A 60 8.57 -21.01 -27.26
C PHE A 60 9.03 -21.73 -25.99
N ILE A 61 8.20 -21.78 -24.94
CA ILE A 61 8.52 -22.37 -23.64
C ILE A 61 7.39 -23.33 -23.29
N ASP A 62 7.69 -24.63 -23.33
CA ASP A 62 6.76 -25.74 -23.07
C ASP A 62 5.94 -25.47 -21.79
N SER A 63 4.68 -25.09 -21.95
CA SER A 63 3.91 -24.43 -20.89
C SER A 63 2.89 -25.39 -20.27
N THR A 64 3.33 -26.13 -19.24
CA THR A 64 2.43 -26.90 -18.34
C THR A 64 1.77 -26.04 -17.26
N THR A 65 1.74 -24.71 -17.39
CA THR A 65 1.32 -23.81 -16.31
C THR A 65 -0.13 -23.31 -16.46
N SER A 66 -0.91 -23.54 -15.41
CA SER A 66 -2.35 -23.29 -15.23
C SER A 66 -2.75 -21.83 -14.94
N GLU A 67 -1.86 -20.86 -15.07
CA GLU A 67 -2.17 -19.44 -14.82
C GLU A 67 -2.69 -18.75 -16.09
N TYR A 68 -3.97 -18.98 -16.41
CA TYR A 68 -4.62 -18.50 -17.63
C TYR A 68 -5.08 -17.03 -17.61
N VAL A 69 -5.05 -16.35 -16.45
CA VAL A 69 -5.54 -14.96 -16.35
C VAL A 69 -4.39 -13.99 -16.10
N PRO A 70 -3.96 -13.24 -17.12
CA PRO A 70 -2.94 -12.20 -17.01
C PRO A 70 -3.37 -11.15 -15.99
N TYR A 71 -2.58 -10.94 -14.95
CA TYR A 71 -2.86 -9.93 -13.95
C TYR A 71 -2.84 -8.50 -14.54
N SER A 72 -2.19 -8.32 -15.70
CA SER A 72 -2.20 -7.09 -16.50
C SER A 72 -3.61 -6.67 -16.87
N ILE A 73 -4.50 -7.60 -17.28
CA ILE A 73 -5.90 -7.28 -17.62
C ILE A 73 -6.63 -6.64 -16.42
N LEU A 74 -6.33 -7.12 -15.21
CA LEU A 74 -6.93 -6.62 -13.99
C LEU A 74 -6.57 -5.14 -13.71
N ILE A 75 -5.49 -4.61 -14.30
CA ILE A 75 -5.15 -3.19 -14.14
C ILE A 75 -6.15 -2.26 -14.84
N ILE A 76 -6.72 -2.69 -15.96
CA ILE A 76 -7.77 -1.95 -16.67
C ILE A 76 -9.02 -1.90 -15.79
N LEU A 77 -9.34 -3.02 -15.12
CA LEU A 77 -10.43 -3.07 -14.18
C LEU A 77 -10.19 -2.11 -13.00
N THR A 78 -9.00 -2.14 -12.42
CA THR A 78 -8.61 -1.19 -11.36
C THR A 78 -8.77 0.26 -11.80
N PHE A 79 -8.36 0.61 -13.03
CA PHE A 79 -8.53 1.94 -13.60
C PHE A 79 -10.00 2.37 -13.63
N PHE A 80 -10.88 1.50 -14.12
CA PHE A 80 -12.30 1.83 -14.19
C PHE A 80 -12.96 1.88 -12.81
N VAL A 81 -12.58 1.00 -11.88
CA VAL A 81 -13.04 1.04 -10.48
C VAL A 81 -12.63 2.36 -9.83
N ALA A 82 -11.35 2.71 -9.91
CA ALA A 82 -10.79 3.94 -9.34
C ALA A 82 -11.46 5.19 -9.93
N LYS A 83 -11.73 5.22 -11.23
CA LYS A 83 -12.42 6.33 -11.90
C LYS A 83 -13.87 6.48 -11.44
N ASN A 84 -14.54 5.41 -11.03
CA ASN A 84 -15.94 5.42 -10.57
C ASN A 84 -16.10 5.58 -9.05
N LEU A 85 -15.01 5.65 -8.28
CA LEU A 85 -15.08 5.99 -6.86
C LEU A 85 -15.62 7.42 -6.65
N ASN A 86 -16.52 7.55 -5.68
CA ASN A 86 -17.05 8.83 -5.22
C ASN A 86 -16.80 8.98 -3.71
N SER A 87 -17.09 10.15 -3.16
CA SER A 87 -16.88 10.43 -1.73
C SER A 87 -17.69 9.51 -0.80
N ASP A 88 -18.85 9.02 -1.23
CA ASP A 88 -19.65 8.06 -0.46
C ASP A 88 -18.98 6.69 -0.39
N HIS A 89 -18.52 6.16 -1.53
CA HIS A 89 -17.79 4.90 -1.60
C HIS A 89 -16.56 4.93 -0.67
N LEU A 90 -15.82 6.03 -0.72
CA LEU A 90 -14.65 6.25 0.13
C LEU A 90 -15.00 6.35 1.62
N ARG A 91 -16.09 7.06 1.98
CA ARG A 91 -16.58 7.12 3.36
C ARG A 91 -16.96 5.75 3.89
N TYR A 92 -17.69 4.95 3.12
CA TYR A 92 -18.05 3.59 3.51
C TYR A 92 -16.83 2.67 3.62
N LEU A 93 -15.84 2.81 2.73
CA LEU A 93 -14.57 2.08 2.85
C LEU A 93 -13.86 2.39 4.16
N VAL A 94 -13.78 3.67 4.55
CA VAL A 94 -13.21 4.07 5.84
C VAL A 94 -13.98 3.43 6.99
N TYR A 95 -15.32 3.42 6.98
CA TYR A 95 -16.08 2.80 8.08
C TYR A 95 -15.89 1.28 8.18
N LEU A 96 -15.79 0.58 7.05
CA LEU A 96 -15.49 -0.86 7.05
C LEU A 96 -14.10 -1.14 7.66
N ILE A 97 -13.12 -0.30 7.36
CA ILE A 97 -11.76 -0.43 7.90
C ILE A 97 -11.72 -0.04 9.39
N LEU A 98 -12.50 0.95 9.83
CA LEU A 98 -12.65 1.27 11.26
C LEU A 98 -13.25 0.10 12.04
N PHE A 99 -14.24 -0.60 11.46
CA PHE A 99 -14.78 -1.82 12.04
C PHE A 99 -13.73 -2.92 12.14
N GLU A 100 -12.90 -3.10 11.11
CA GLU A 100 -11.80 -4.06 11.16
C GLU A 100 -10.74 -3.71 12.23
N ILE A 101 -10.44 -2.42 12.45
CA ILE A 101 -9.54 -1.99 13.53
C ILE A 101 -10.10 -2.34 14.90
N PHE A 102 -11.42 -2.23 15.09
CA PHE A 102 -12.06 -2.65 16.32
C PHE A 102 -11.86 -4.17 16.57
N ILE A 103 -11.94 -4.99 15.53
CA ILE A 103 -11.59 -6.43 15.62
C ILE A 103 -10.11 -6.59 15.99
N GLY A 104 -9.22 -5.82 15.38
CA GLY A 104 -7.80 -5.81 15.75
C GLY A 104 -7.55 -5.43 17.22
N TRP A 105 -8.32 -4.52 17.81
CA TRP A 105 -8.22 -4.23 19.25
C TRP A 105 -8.68 -5.41 20.11
N ILE A 106 -9.73 -6.12 19.70
CA ILE A 106 -10.17 -7.34 20.39
C ILE A 106 -9.06 -8.40 20.33
N GLU A 107 -8.47 -8.62 19.16
CA GLU A 107 -7.34 -9.55 18.97
C GLU A 107 -6.16 -9.19 19.88
N PHE A 108 -5.80 -7.90 19.92
CA PHE A 108 -4.71 -7.40 20.75
C PHE A 108 -5.01 -7.61 22.25
N GLY A 109 -6.23 -7.30 22.70
CA GLY A 109 -6.65 -7.49 24.09
C GLY A 109 -6.74 -8.96 24.50
N LEU A 110 -7.08 -9.85 23.57
CA LEU A 110 -7.07 -11.30 23.77
C LEU A 110 -5.67 -11.93 23.63
N HIS A 111 -4.63 -11.14 23.36
CA HIS A 111 -3.26 -11.60 23.14
C HIS A 111 -3.15 -12.63 22.01
N LYS A 112 -3.84 -12.39 20.90
CA LYS A 112 -3.86 -13.28 19.73
C LYS A 112 -3.55 -12.49 18.46
N HIS A 113 -2.86 -13.13 17.51
CA HIS A 113 -2.62 -12.53 16.19
C HIS A 113 -3.91 -12.39 15.38
N THR A 114 -4.83 -13.35 15.52
CA THR A 114 -6.16 -13.30 14.91
C THR A 114 -7.19 -14.07 15.73
N ILE A 115 -8.46 -13.70 15.62
CA ILE A 115 -9.60 -14.50 16.14
C ILE A 115 -10.04 -15.60 15.15
N LEU A 116 -9.55 -15.58 13.91
CA LEU A 116 -9.92 -16.56 12.87
C LEU A 116 -9.08 -17.82 13.02
N SER A 117 -9.65 -18.84 13.68
CA SER A 117 -8.91 -20.06 14.05
C SER A 117 -8.28 -20.82 12.89
N ALA A 118 -8.92 -20.77 11.71
CA ALA A 118 -8.40 -21.40 10.50
C ALA A 118 -7.06 -20.78 10.01
N LEU A 119 -6.69 -19.57 10.44
CA LEU A 119 -5.40 -18.97 10.12
C LEU A 119 -4.25 -19.44 11.04
N TYR A 120 -4.53 -20.03 12.20
CA TYR A 120 -3.48 -20.50 13.13
C TYR A 120 -2.59 -21.58 12.51
N ASN A 121 -3.13 -22.39 11.59
CA ASN A 121 -2.37 -23.44 10.90
C ASN A 121 -1.49 -22.91 9.76
N PHE A 122 -1.67 -21.66 9.36
CA PHE A 122 -0.87 -20.99 8.32
C PHE A 122 0.25 -20.10 8.91
N ASP A 123 0.34 -20.00 10.24
CA ASP A 123 1.37 -19.26 10.98
C ASP A 123 2.73 -20.00 11.01
N PHE A 124 3.13 -20.65 9.91
CA PHE A 124 4.48 -21.22 9.78
C PHE A 124 5.53 -20.11 9.99
N GLY A 125 6.25 -20.19 11.11
CA GLY A 125 7.32 -19.25 11.47
C GLY A 125 6.89 -18.00 12.23
N GLN A 126 5.65 -17.90 12.70
CA GLN A 126 5.26 -16.83 13.62
C GLN A 126 5.53 -17.26 15.07
N SER A 127 6.28 -16.44 15.78
CA SER A 127 6.49 -16.59 17.21
C SER A 127 5.19 -16.41 17.99
N GLU A 128 5.13 -16.95 19.20
CA GLU A 128 4.08 -16.66 20.16
C GLU A 128 3.81 -15.16 20.32
N PHE A 129 2.54 -14.81 20.55
CA PHE A 129 2.13 -13.42 20.72
C PHE A 129 2.90 -12.77 21.87
N GLY A 130 3.53 -11.62 21.59
CA GLY A 130 4.31 -10.86 22.58
C GLY A 130 5.63 -11.52 22.98
N LYS A 131 6.12 -12.51 22.23
CA LYS A 131 7.42 -13.15 22.50
C LYS A 131 8.51 -12.10 22.75
N GLY A 132 9.23 -12.23 23.87
CA GLY A 132 10.33 -11.33 24.22
C GLY A 132 9.93 -9.85 24.48
N GLY A 133 8.65 -9.55 24.69
CA GLY A 133 8.16 -8.18 24.93
C GLY A 133 8.24 -7.26 23.72
N LEU A 134 8.39 -7.82 22.52
CA LEU A 134 8.52 -7.05 21.29
C LEU A 134 7.13 -6.82 20.67
N MET A 135 6.79 -5.55 20.38
CA MET A 135 5.53 -5.19 19.72
C MET A 135 5.40 -5.81 18.33
N TYR A 136 6.53 -6.09 17.67
CA TYR A 136 6.55 -6.81 16.40
C TYR A 136 5.86 -8.18 16.50
N TYR A 137 6.03 -8.88 17.62
CA TYR A 137 5.38 -10.16 17.89
C TYR A 137 4.01 -10.01 18.56
N SER A 138 3.51 -8.79 18.74
CA SER A 138 2.15 -8.50 19.21
C SER A 138 1.25 -7.96 18.08
N ARG A 139 1.67 -8.15 16.83
CA ARG A 139 0.93 -7.69 15.64
C ARG A 139 -0.37 -8.44 15.47
N VAL A 140 -1.43 -7.72 15.11
CA VAL A 140 -2.76 -8.29 14.83
C VAL A 140 -3.12 -8.26 13.34
N TYR A 141 -4.04 -9.12 12.92
CA TYR A 141 -4.44 -9.29 11.52
C TYR A 141 -5.80 -8.66 11.19
N GLY A 142 -6.61 -8.35 12.20
CA GLY A 142 -8.01 -7.98 12.01
C GLY A 142 -8.76 -9.07 11.24
N LEU A 143 -9.44 -8.67 10.18
CA LEU A 143 -10.10 -9.60 9.27
C LEU A 143 -9.20 -10.05 8.11
N SER A 144 -7.94 -9.65 8.07
CA SER A 144 -7.03 -9.92 6.96
C SER A 144 -6.28 -11.25 7.12
N GLN A 145 -5.70 -11.75 6.04
CA GLN A 145 -4.86 -12.97 6.10
C GLN A 145 -3.54 -12.77 6.85
N ASN A 146 -3.05 -11.52 6.94
CA ASN A 146 -1.82 -11.17 7.62
C ASN A 146 -1.81 -9.69 8.03
N SER A 147 -0.88 -9.35 8.94
CA SER A 147 -0.74 -7.98 9.46
C SER A 147 -0.38 -6.94 8.40
N SER A 148 0.30 -7.33 7.31
CA SER A 148 0.66 -6.41 6.22
C SER A 148 -0.57 -5.96 5.44
N SER A 149 -1.46 -6.89 5.10
CA SER A 149 -2.71 -6.60 4.40
C SER A 149 -3.63 -5.71 5.23
N PHE A 150 -3.69 -5.96 6.54
CA PHE A 150 -4.39 -5.10 7.50
C PHE A 150 -3.80 -3.69 7.53
N ALA A 151 -2.47 -3.57 7.68
CA ALA A 151 -1.80 -2.28 7.74
C ALA A 151 -1.95 -1.45 6.46
N TYR A 152 -1.96 -2.07 5.26
CA TYR A 152 -2.19 -1.38 3.99
C TYR A 152 -3.59 -0.79 3.90
N LYS A 153 -4.60 -1.50 4.43
CA LYS A 153 -5.95 -0.97 4.52
C LYS A 153 -6.04 0.23 5.44
N VAL A 154 -5.50 0.11 6.64
CA VAL A 154 -5.49 1.21 7.62
C VAL A 154 -4.77 2.44 7.04
N PHE A 155 -3.62 2.23 6.40
CA PHE A 155 -2.88 3.30 5.74
C PHE A 155 -3.66 3.95 4.59
N GLY A 156 -4.25 3.15 3.69
CA GLY A 156 -5.08 3.66 2.62
C GLY A 156 -6.30 4.44 3.15
N ALA A 157 -6.94 3.96 4.21
CA ALA A 157 -8.04 4.67 4.88
C ALA A 157 -7.61 6.00 5.48
N LEU A 158 -6.38 6.10 6.00
CA LEU A 158 -5.81 7.36 6.51
C LEU A 158 -5.65 8.39 5.39
N LEU A 159 -5.10 7.97 4.25
CA LEU A 159 -4.99 8.83 3.06
C LEU A 159 -6.38 9.26 2.55
N ILE A 160 -7.32 8.32 2.46
CA ILE A 160 -8.71 8.58 2.05
C ILE A 160 -9.35 9.60 2.98
N THR A 161 -9.25 9.41 4.29
CA THR A 161 -9.83 10.31 5.30
C THR A 161 -9.28 11.73 5.16
N TYR A 162 -7.98 11.87 4.83
CA TYR A 162 -7.39 13.19 4.57
C TYR A 162 -7.95 13.87 3.33
N SER A 163 -8.31 13.10 2.30
CA SER A 163 -8.88 13.63 1.07
C SER A 163 -10.38 13.95 1.13
N LEU A 164 -11.08 13.51 2.18
CA LEU A 164 -12.52 13.69 2.31
C LEU A 164 -12.88 14.97 3.07
N PRO A 165 -13.89 15.73 2.61
CA PRO A 165 -14.44 16.84 3.38
C PRO A 165 -15.19 16.29 4.59
N MET A 166 -14.67 16.53 5.79
CA MET A 166 -15.25 16.05 7.05
C MET A 166 -15.14 17.13 8.14
N LYS A 167 -16.14 17.16 9.05
CA LYS A 167 -16.08 18.01 10.25
C LYS A 167 -14.82 17.68 11.07
N LYS A 168 -14.11 18.71 11.55
CA LYS A 168 -12.81 18.59 12.24
C LYS A 168 -12.82 17.57 13.38
N ALA A 169 -13.82 17.64 14.28
CA ALA A 169 -13.94 16.71 15.41
C ALA A 169 -14.04 15.25 14.97
N ARG A 170 -14.94 14.95 14.02
CA ARG A 170 -15.11 13.61 13.46
C ARG A 170 -13.83 13.11 12.79
N ARG A 171 -13.17 13.96 12.01
CA ARG A 171 -11.91 13.61 11.33
C ARG A 171 -10.82 13.26 12.33
N ASN A 172 -10.69 14.02 13.43
CA ASN A 172 -9.70 13.77 14.47
C ASN A 172 -9.95 12.43 15.18
N ILE A 173 -11.22 12.10 15.49
CA ILE A 173 -11.57 10.80 16.08
C ILE A 173 -11.18 9.65 15.14
N ILE A 174 -11.53 9.77 13.85
CA ILE A 174 -11.18 8.74 12.85
C ILE A 174 -9.66 8.60 12.75
N TYR A 175 -8.89 9.69 12.75
CA TYR A 175 -7.44 9.60 12.76
C TYR A 175 -6.88 8.92 14.00
N ALA A 176 -7.42 9.19 15.18
CA ALA A 176 -6.98 8.52 16.40
C ALA A 176 -7.17 6.99 16.28
N ILE A 177 -8.32 6.54 15.77
CA ILE A 177 -8.61 5.13 15.55
C ILE A 177 -7.66 4.55 14.47
N LEU A 178 -7.49 5.21 13.33
CA LEU A 178 -6.60 4.76 12.26
C LEU A 178 -5.13 4.68 12.70
N LEU A 179 -4.64 5.66 13.45
CA LEU A 179 -3.28 5.65 14.01
C LEU A 179 -3.10 4.48 14.99
N SER A 180 -4.09 4.21 15.84
CA SER A 180 -4.05 3.04 16.72
C SER A 180 -4.00 1.73 15.93
N GLY A 181 -4.72 1.65 14.79
CA GLY A 181 -4.69 0.49 13.89
C GLY A 181 -3.31 0.26 13.29
N ILE A 182 -2.60 1.33 12.91
CA ILE A 182 -1.21 1.25 12.45
C ILE A 182 -0.31 0.73 13.58
N LEU A 183 -0.48 1.23 14.81
CA LEU A 183 0.33 0.82 15.96
C LEU A 183 0.16 -0.67 16.29
N ILE A 184 -1.08 -1.17 16.41
CA ILE A 184 -1.34 -2.59 16.73
C ILE A 184 -0.95 -3.54 15.58
N SER A 185 -0.87 -3.05 14.34
CA SER A 185 -0.36 -3.84 13.21
C SER A 185 1.17 -3.95 13.18
N PHE A 186 1.86 -3.03 13.87
CA PHE A 186 3.31 -2.85 13.93
C PHE A 186 4.04 -3.03 12.59
N ASN A 187 3.47 -2.50 11.50
CA ASN A 187 4.07 -2.63 10.18
C ASN A 187 5.11 -1.51 9.93
N ARG A 188 6.40 -1.88 10.04
CA ARG A 188 7.55 -0.97 9.85
C ARG A 188 7.49 -0.17 8.53
N THR A 189 7.09 -0.79 7.42
CA THR A 189 7.07 -0.12 6.10
C THR A 189 5.90 0.85 5.99
N VAL A 190 4.75 0.52 6.57
CA VAL A 190 3.59 1.44 6.68
C VAL A 190 3.90 2.63 7.59
N ILE A 191 4.59 2.41 8.72
CA ILE A 191 5.03 3.50 9.60
C ILE A 191 5.96 4.45 8.82
N GLY A 192 6.93 3.92 8.08
CA GLY A 192 7.80 4.71 7.19
C GLY A 192 7.01 5.51 6.15
N ALA A 193 6.02 4.88 5.50
CA ALA A 193 5.15 5.56 4.53
C ALA A 193 4.30 6.67 5.18
N LEU A 194 3.80 6.45 6.40
CA LEU A 194 3.08 7.46 7.17
C LEU A 194 3.98 8.66 7.49
N LEU A 195 5.24 8.43 7.87
CA LEU A 195 6.19 9.53 8.10
C LEU A 195 6.39 10.35 6.82
N VAL A 196 6.58 9.71 5.67
CA VAL A 196 6.68 10.40 4.38
C VAL A 196 5.42 11.21 4.07
N PHE A 197 4.23 10.64 4.33
CA PHE A 197 2.96 11.35 4.17
C PHE A 197 2.89 12.61 5.05
N ILE A 198 3.24 12.50 6.33
CA ILE A 198 3.25 13.62 7.27
C ILE A 198 4.24 14.68 6.81
N LEU A 199 5.46 14.29 6.44
CA LEU A 199 6.49 15.21 5.96
C LEU A 199 6.00 16.00 4.74
N ILE A 200 5.53 15.32 3.69
CA ILE A 200 5.07 16.00 2.47
C ILE A 200 3.84 16.88 2.74
N SER A 201 2.88 16.40 3.54
CA SER A 201 1.64 17.14 3.82
C SER A 201 1.86 18.38 4.69
N GLN A 202 2.80 18.35 5.64
CA GLN A 202 3.08 19.45 6.56
C GLN A 202 4.17 20.40 6.05
N MET A 203 4.99 19.99 5.09
CA MET A 203 6.10 20.81 4.58
C MET A 203 5.67 22.20 4.07
N PRO A 204 4.56 22.36 3.31
CA PRO A 204 4.10 23.70 2.90
C PRO A 204 3.64 24.58 4.07
N VAL A 205 3.14 23.98 5.16
CA VAL A 205 2.78 24.71 6.39
C VAL A 205 4.06 25.14 7.09
N LEU A 206 5.02 24.24 7.25
CA LEU A 206 6.32 24.53 7.86
C LEU A 206 7.05 25.64 7.12
N ILE A 207 7.17 25.56 5.79
CA ILE A 207 7.82 26.59 4.96
C ILE A 207 7.11 27.93 5.09
N ARG A 208 5.77 27.97 5.08
CA ARG A 208 5.00 29.22 5.26
C ARG A 208 5.19 29.81 6.65
N SER A 209 5.19 28.97 7.68
CA SER A 209 5.45 29.39 9.06
C SER A 209 6.86 29.95 9.21
N LEU A 210 7.88 29.28 8.66
CA LEU A 210 9.27 29.76 8.64
C LEU A 210 9.41 31.10 7.90
N LYS A 211 8.77 31.26 6.72
CA LYS A 211 8.78 32.53 5.98
C LYS A 211 8.11 33.67 6.76
N ARG A 212 6.95 33.41 7.39
CA ARG A 212 6.29 34.40 8.27
C ARG A 212 7.12 34.74 9.50
N MET A 213 7.85 33.76 10.02
CA MET A 213 8.70 33.87 11.20
C MET A 213 9.97 34.69 10.94
N VAL A 214 10.55 34.62 9.73
CA VAL A 214 11.64 35.53 9.30
C VAL A 214 11.15 36.97 9.18
N VAL A 215 9.89 37.19 8.77
CA VAL A 215 9.31 38.53 8.60
C VAL A 215 8.78 39.10 9.92
N PHE A 216 8.33 38.27 10.86
CA PHE A 216 7.82 38.67 12.17
C PHE A 216 8.66 38.06 13.30
N PHE A 217 9.70 38.79 13.72
CA PHE A 217 10.53 38.52 14.91
C PHE A 217 9.76 38.44 16.25
N LYS A 218 8.42 38.50 16.25
CA LYS A 218 7.53 38.47 17.43
C LYS A 218 7.01 37.07 17.83
N LEU A 219 7.42 35.98 17.17
CA LEU A 219 6.97 34.60 17.47
C LEU A 219 7.92 33.78 18.39
N ARG A 220 8.79 34.45 19.16
CA ARG A 220 9.81 33.80 20.02
C ARG A 220 9.30 32.64 20.89
N PRO A 221 8.17 32.73 21.63
CA PRO A 221 7.77 31.65 22.54
C PRO A 221 7.27 30.39 21.82
N TYR A 222 6.56 30.51 20.69
CA TYR A 222 6.10 29.35 19.92
C TYR A 222 7.27 28.61 19.26
N LEU A 223 8.29 29.37 18.83
CA LEU A 223 9.51 28.84 18.21
C LEU A 223 10.35 28.08 19.22
N ILE A 224 10.51 28.65 20.42
CA ILE A 224 11.13 27.97 21.57
C ILE A 224 10.33 26.72 21.92
N PHE A 225 9.01 26.77 21.97
CA PHE A 225 8.18 25.60 22.27
C PHE A 225 8.35 24.48 21.23
N VAL A 226 8.33 24.78 19.93
CA VAL A 226 8.52 23.78 18.87
C VAL A 226 9.94 23.20 18.88
N ILE A 227 10.97 24.04 19.10
CA ILE A 227 12.36 23.59 19.22
C ILE A 227 12.53 22.72 20.47
N VAL A 228 12.02 23.15 21.63
CA VAL A 228 12.08 22.40 22.88
C VAL A 228 11.34 21.08 22.74
N LEU A 229 10.13 21.07 22.17
CA LEU A 229 9.38 19.83 21.92
C LEU A 229 10.13 18.90 20.96
N GLY A 230 10.72 19.45 19.90
CA GLY A 230 11.56 18.70 18.96
C GLY A 230 12.80 18.12 19.63
N LEU A 231 13.49 18.89 20.47
CA LEU A 231 14.64 18.46 21.25
C LEU A 231 14.26 17.40 22.28
N VAL A 232 13.12 17.55 22.98
CA VAL A 232 12.59 16.54 23.90
C VAL A 232 12.27 15.26 23.13
N LEU A 233 11.67 15.33 21.94
CA LEU A 233 11.42 14.16 21.10
C LEU A 233 12.71 13.46 20.66
N VAL A 234 13.68 14.21 20.13
CA VAL A 234 14.98 13.68 19.71
C VAL A 234 15.73 13.08 20.90
N PHE A 235 15.74 13.77 22.05
CA PHE A 235 16.34 13.29 23.28
C PHE A 235 15.65 12.03 23.80
N THR A 236 14.31 11.97 23.77
CA THR A 236 13.55 10.77 24.14
C THR A 236 13.88 9.59 23.22
N ILE A 237 13.99 9.84 21.91
CA ILE A 237 14.41 8.82 20.92
C ILE A 237 15.84 8.36 21.22
N PHE A 238 16.75 9.28 21.55
CA PHE A 238 18.13 8.97 21.88
C PHE A 238 18.25 8.14 23.16
N LEU A 239 17.54 8.53 24.23
CA LEU A 239 17.51 7.77 25.49
C LEU A 239 16.93 6.37 25.31
N ASN A 240 15.96 6.20 24.42
CA ASN A 240 15.34 4.91 24.12
C ASN A 240 15.91 4.24 22.87
N TYR A 241 17.08 4.68 22.38
CA TYR A 241 17.65 4.23 21.11
C TYR A 241 17.79 2.71 21.06
N THR A 242 18.34 2.11 22.13
CA THR A 242 18.51 0.66 22.23
C THR A 242 17.17 -0.07 22.13
N SER A 243 16.16 0.36 22.88
CA SER A 243 14.81 -0.22 22.84
C SER A 243 14.15 -0.04 21.46
N ILE A 244 14.28 1.13 20.83
CA ILE A 244 13.72 1.40 19.50
C ILE A 244 14.40 0.52 18.45
N ILE A 245 15.73 0.44 18.45
CA ILE A 245 16.48 -0.43 17.54
C ILE A 245 16.16 -1.90 17.81
N ASN A 246 16.02 -2.30 19.08
CA ASN A 246 15.66 -3.66 19.44
C ASN A 246 14.27 -4.05 18.89
N GLN A 247 13.29 -3.15 18.99
CA GLN A 247 11.97 -3.32 18.39
C GLN A 247 12.03 -3.33 16.86
N MET A 248 12.84 -2.45 16.28
CA MET A 248 13.03 -2.36 14.82
C MET A 248 13.82 -3.54 14.26
N ASN A 249 14.67 -4.23 15.02
CA ASN A 249 15.45 -5.41 14.61
C ASN A 249 14.91 -6.72 15.20
N ARG A 250 13.71 -6.72 15.80
CA ARG A 250 13.04 -7.91 16.36
C ARG A 250 13.88 -8.66 17.41
N GLY A 251 14.69 -7.98 18.21
CA GLY A 251 15.56 -8.67 19.17
C GLY A 251 16.92 -9.09 18.61
N MET A 252 17.17 -8.90 17.31
CA MET A 252 18.40 -9.37 16.67
C MET A 252 19.54 -8.36 16.81
N THR A 253 20.75 -8.88 16.98
CA THR A 253 21.99 -8.10 17.07
C THR A 253 22.44 -7.58 15.69
N SER A 254 22.03 -8.24 14.61
CA SER A 254 22.20 -7.80 13.23
C SER A 254 20.91 -7.21 12.65
N VAL A 255 21.03 -6.44 11.56
CA VAL A 255 19.88 -5.86 10.86
C VAL A 255 19.04 -6.98 10.23
N ASP A 256 17.82 -7.20 10.73
CA ASP A 256 16.86 -8.13 10.14
C ASP A 256 16.30 -7.57 8.82
N THR A 257 16.71 -8.16 7.70
CA THR A 257 16.20 -7.81 6.38
C THR A 257 14.85 -8.44 6.04
N SER A 258 14.26 -9.26 6.94
CA SER A 258 12.98 -9.96 6.74
C SER A 258 12.97 -10.89 5.54
N SER A 259 14.01 -11.73 5.43
CA SER A 259 14.23 -12.66 4.30
C SER A 259 14.42 -11.99 2.94
N ARG A 260 14.55 -10.66 2.89
CA ARG A 260 14.77 -9.91 1.65
C ARG A 260 16.11 -10.24 1.00
N GLU A 261 17.13 -10.64 1.74
CA GLU A 261 18.43 -11.04 1.17
C GLU A 261 18.27 -12.24 0.21
N ILE A 262 17.49 -13.24 0.60
CA ILE A 262 17.24 -14.45 -0.20
C ILE A 262 16.31 -14.14 -1.36
N SER A 263 15.20 -13.44 -1.10
CA SER A 263 14.24 -13.07 -2.15
C SER A 263 14.88 -12.12 -3.18
N TYR A 264 15.51 -11.02 -2.77
CA TYR A 264 16.03 -10.03 -3.71
C TYR A 264 17.16 -10.57 -4.57
N SER A 265 18.06 -11.38 -4.01
CA SER A 265 19.15 -11.96 -4.80
C SER A 265 18.63 -12.83 -5.93
N TYR A 266 17.61 -13.66 -5.68
CA TYR A 266 16.93 -14.44 -6.72
C TYR A 266 16.30 -13.56 -7.80
N PHE A 267 15.48 -12.58 -7.40
CA PHE A 267 14.78 -11.72 -8.37
C PHE A 267 15.74 -10.84 -9.19
N LEU A 268 16.79 -10.30 -8.58
CA LEU A 268 17.80 -9.51 -9.29
C LEU A 268 18.62 -10.37 -10.26
N ALA A 269 19.00 -11.59 -9.87
CA ALA A 269 19.67 -12.53 -10.76
C ALA A 269 18.76 -12.93 -11.94
N PHE A 270 17.47 -13.18 -11.67
CA PHE A 270 16.49 -13.45 -12.70
C PHE A 270 16.35 -12.29 -13.69
N ILE A 271 16.22 -11.05 -13.19
CA ILE A 271 16.13 -9.84 -14.02
C ILE A 271 17.39 -9.68 -14.88
N LYS A 272 18.58 -9.95 -14.33
CA LYS A 272 19.84 -9.86 -15.09
C LYS A 272 19.83 -10.79 -16.30
N ASN A 273 19.28 -11.99 -16.15
CA ASN A 273 19.24 -13.00 -17.22
C ASN A 273 18.02 -12.84 -18.15
N ASN A 274 16.95 -12.19 -17.70
CA ASN A 274 15.68 -12.06 -18.43
C ASN A 274 15.25 -10.59 -18.58
N PHE A 275 16.20 -9.67 -18.76
CA PHE A 275 15.96 -8.23 -18.67
C PHE A 275 14.87 -7.70 -19.62
N TRP A 276 14.83 -8.20 -20.85
CA TRP A 276 13.98 -7.67 -21.91
C TRP A 276 12.50 -8.02 -21.75
N PHE A 277 12.21 -9.29 -21.45
CA PHE A 277 10.84 -9.83 -21.42
C PHE A 277 10.40 -10.34 -20.05
N GLY A 278 11.31 -10.34 -19.05
CA GLY A 278 11.06 -10.87 -17.72
C GLY A 278 10.61 -12.32 -17.77
N ASN A 279 9.68 -12.67 -16.90
CA ASN A 279 9.00 -13.96 -16.87
C ASN A 279 7.80 -14.01 -17.84
N MET A 280 7.97 -13.38 -19.01
CA MET A 280 6.97 -13.33 -20.08
C MET A 280 5.58 -12.89 -19.59
N SER A 281 5.54 -11.85 -18.76
CA SER A 281 4.33 -11.25 -18.17
C SER A 281 3.52 -12.15 -17.23
N VAL A 282 4.06 -13.29 -16.81
CA VAL A 282 3.53 -14.09 -15.70
C VAL A 282 4.27 -13.72 -14.42
N LYS A 283 3.55 -13.64 -13.29
CA LYS A 283 4.17 -13.28 -12.02
C LYS A 283 5.27 -14.28 -11.66
N LEU A 284 6.42 -13.75 -11.26
CA LEU A 284 7.53 -14.60 -10.85
C LEU A 284 7.37 -14.93 -9.37
N TRP A 285 7.27 -16.23 -9.08
CA TRP A 285 7.26 -16.72 -7.71
C TRP A 285 8.56 -17.46 -7.41
N TYR A 286 9.12 -17.22 -6.23
CA TYR A 286 10.28 -17.96 -5.73
C TYR A 286 9.81 -18.96 -4.69
N ASN A 287 9.95 -20.26 -4.95
CA ASN A 287 9.67 -21.30 -3.96
C ASN A 287 10.93 -21.59 -3.14
N HIS A 288 10.86 -21.32 -1.85
CA HIS A 288 11.91 -21.66 -0.89
C HIS A 288 11.30 -22.52 0.21
N GLU A 289 11.76 -23.77 0.31
CA GLU A 289 11.29 -24.74 1.32
C GLU A 289 9.75 -24.91 1.35
N GLY A 290 9.12 -24.93 0.17
CA GLY A 290 7.67 -25.08 0.04
C GLY A 290 6.87 -23.79 0.23
N THR A 291 7.52 -22.67 0.55
CA THR A 291 6.90 -21.36 0.69
C THR A 291 7.13 -20.51 -0.56
N LEU A 292 6.05 -19.94 -1.11
CA LEU A 292 6.12 -19.04 -2.26
C LEU A 292 6.35 -17.59 -1.82
N PHE A 293 7.42 -16.99 -2.32
CA PHE A 293 7.81 -15.61 -2.10
C PHE A 293 7.64 -14.78 -3.38
N HIS A 294 7.22 -13.53 -3.18
CA HIS A 294 7.30 -12.47 -4.19
C HIS A 294 8.49 -11.56 -3.85
N ALA A 295 8.95 -10.74 -4.79
CA ALA A 295 9.87 -9.66 -4.47
C ALA A 295 9.11 -8.68 -3.58
N HIS A 296 9.55 -8.49 -2.33
CA HIS A 296 9.02 -7.49 -1.40
C HIS A 296 9.30 -6.04 -1.86
N ASN A 297 9.17 -5.76 -3.16
CA ASN A 297 9.30 -4.50 -3.86
C ASN A 297 8.48 -4.58 -5.16
N SER A 298 7.52 -3.67 -5.31
CA SER A 298 6.59 -3.66 -6.44
C SER A 298 7.28 -3.43 -7.79
N PHE A 299 8.36 -2.66 -7.80
CA PHE A 299 9.10 -2.32 -9.02
C PHE A 299 9.96 -3.48 -9.47
N VAL A 300 10.66 -4.14 -8.54
CA VAL A 300 11.45 -5.36 -8.81
C VAL A 300 10.53 -6.46 -9.32
N GLU A 301 9.40 -6.69 -8.64
CA GLU A 301 8.42 -7.71 -9.05
C GLU A 301 7.86 -7.43 -10.46
N THR A 302 7.49 -6.18 -10.74
CA THR A 302 6.92 -5.79 -12.04
C THR A 302 7.95 -5.93 -13.16
N LEU A 303 9.20 -5.55 -12.90
CA LEU A 303 10.31 -5.70 -13.84
C LEU A 303 10.65 -7.18 -14.08
N ALA A 304 10.75 -7.98 -13.02
CA ALA A 304 10.99 -9.42 -13.13
C ALA A 304 9.88 -10.13 -13.89
N SER A 305 8.62 -9.75 -13.67
CA SER A 305 7.48 -10.38 -14.32
C SER A 305 7.35 -10.02 -15.81
N ASN A 306 7.57 -8.75 -16.19
CA ASN A 306 7.24 -8.27 -17.54
C ASN A 306 8.44 -7.86 -18.41
N GLY A 307 9.62 -7.70 -17.83
CA GLY A 307 10.76 -7.10 -18.51
C GLY A 307 10.67 -5.58 -18.63
N ILE A 308 11.74 -4.99 -19.17
CA ILE A 308 11.98 -3.55 -19.13
C ILE A 308 10.94 -2.74 -19.89
N PHE A 309 10.48 -3.20 -21.07
CA PHE A 309 9.60 -2.38 -21.92
C PHE A 309 8.24 -2.13 -21.28
N ILE A 310 7.60 -3.18 -20.76
CA ILE A 310 6.32 -3.06 -20.07
C ILE A 310 6.50 -2.32 -18.74
N PHE A 311 7.57 -2.60 -18.00
CA PHE A 311 7.90 -1.87 -16.77
C PHE A 311 8.01 -0.35 -17.01
N LEU A 312 8.66 0.08 -18.09
CA LEU A 312 8.77 1.49 -18.44
C LEU A 312 7.41 2.12 -18.75
N LEU A 313 6.46 1.37 -19.34
CA LEU A 313 5.09 1.86 -19.54
C LEU A 313 4.34 2.04 -18.21
N TYR A 314 4.53 1.13 -17.25
CA TYR A 314 4.02 1.31 -15.88
C TYR A 314 4.58 2.59 -15.25
N MET A 315 5.89 2.82 -15.37
CA MET A 315 6.53 4.04 -14.83
C MET A 315 6.04 5.29 -15.54
N PHE A 316 5.93 5.25 -16.87
CA PHE A 316 5.39 6.35 -17.66
C PHE A 316 3.96 6.70 -17.23
N PHE A 317 3.09 5.69 -17.02
CA PHE A 317 1.73 5.90 -16.52
C PHE A 317 1.71 6.65 -15.18
N VAL A 318 2.58 6.26 -14.23
CA VAL A 318 2.70 6.94 -12.94
C VAL A 318 3.22 8.37 -13.10
N LEU A 319 4.38 8.55 -13.75
CA LEU A 319 5.05 9.84 -13.86
C LEU A 319 4.20 10.89 -14.58
N LYS A 320 3.52 10.47 -15.66
CA LYS A 320 2.62 11.35 -16.43
C LYS A 320 1.45 11.89 -15.61
N ASN A 321 0.95 11.11 -14.65
CA ASN A 321 -0.20 11.49 -13.83
C ASN A 321 0.18 12.10 -12.48
N LEU A 322 1.45 11.95 -12.06
CA LEU A 322 1.97 12.56 -10.86
C LEU A 322 2.03 14.09 -11.01
N ASN A 323 1.52 14.80 -10.01
CA ASN A 323 1.55 16.25 -9.96
C ASN A 323 1.60 16.74 -8.52
N ARG A 324 1.84 18.05 -8.32
CA ARG A 324 1.99 18.63 -6.98
C ARG A 324 0.79 18.43 -6.04
N TYR A 325 -0.41 18.23 -6.58
CA TYR A 325 -1.64 18.09 -5.80
C TYR A 325 -1.84 16.67 -5.28
N ASN A 326 -1.52 15.67 -6.12
CA ASN A 326 -1.64 14.26 -5.74
C ASN A 326 -0.37 13.68 -5.12
N ALA A 327 0.79 14.32 -5.29
CA ALA A 327 2.07 13.83 -4.79
C ALA A 327 2.05 13.51 -3.29
N LYS A 328 1.34 14.31 -2.49
CA LYS A 328 1.18 14.05 -1.04
C LYS A 328 0.52 12.70 -0.73
N PHE A 329 -0.30 12.16 -1.62
CA PHE A 329 -0.94 10.85 -1.46
C PHE A 329 -0.19 9.73 -2.20
N VAL A 330 0.31 10.03 -3.39
CA VAL A 330 0.94 9.05 -4.29
C VAL A 330 2.35 8.68 -3.81
N MET A 331 3.17 9.65 -3.42
CA MET A 331 4.57 9.40 -3.02
C MET A 331 4.70 8.46 -1.81
N PRO A 332 3.91 8.60 -0.74
CA PRO A 332 3.93 7.63 0.36
C PRO A 332 3.64 6.20 -0.06
N ILE A 333 2.70 6.00 -1.00
CA ILE A 333 2.39 4.67 -1.54
C ILE A 333 3.56 4.15 -2.38
N LEU A 334 4.21 5.00 -3.17
CA LEU A 334 5.41 4.61 -3.93
C LEU A 334 6.56 4.20 -3.01
N VAL A 335 6.82 4.94 -1.92
CA VAL A 335 7.84 4.58 -0.92
C VAL A 335 7.51 3.26 -0.25
N LEU A 336 6.25 3.06 0.17
CA LEU A 336 5.78 1.77 0.67
C LEU A 336 6.05 0.66 -0.34
N SER A 337 5.82 0.95 -1.62
CA SER A 337 5.96 0.01 -2.74
C SER A 337 7.41 -0.33 -3.11
N VAL A 338 8.40 0.42 -2.61
CA VAL A 338 9.83 0.06 -2.69
C VAL A 338 10.20 -0.95 -1.60
N LEU A 339 9.57 -0.85 -0.42
CA LEU A 339 9.89 -1.66 0.75
C LEU A 339 8.97 -2.89 0.91
N GLN A 340 7.86 -2.91 0.17
CA GLN A 340 6.99 -4.06 -0.02
C GLN A 340 6.34 -4.06 -1.42
N TYR A 341 5.86 -5.21 -1.88
CA TYR A 341 4.93 -5.31 -2.98
C TYR A 341 3.52 -4.84 -2.57
N GLY A 342 3.21 -3.56 -2.82
CA GLY A 342 1.95 -2.93 -2.44
C GLY A 342 1.07 -2.49 -3.62
N ILE A 343 1.66 -2.22 -4.79
CA ILE A 343 0.95 -1.81 -6.01
C ILE A 343 1.43 -2.64 -7.22
N PHE A 344 0.76 -2.50 -8.35
CA PHE A 344 0.96 -3.32 -9.56
C PHE A 344 0.67 -4.80 -9.34
N TRP A 345 -0.27 -5.09 -8.43
CA TRP A 345 -0.74 -6.46 -8.21
C TRP A 345 -1.76 -6.90 -9.27
N GLY A 346 -2.28 -5.94 -10.05
CA GLY A 346 -3.38 -6.11 -10.99
C GLY A 346 -4.63 -5.41 -10.43
N ILE A 347 -5.20 -5.98 -9.37
CA ILE A 347 -6.36 -5.39 -8.65
C ILE A 347 -6.38 -5.68 -7.15
N SER A 348 -5.66 -4.90 -6.36
CA SER A 348 -5.76 -4.90 -4.91
C SER A 348 -6.47 -3.65 -4.36
N PHE A 349 -6.81 -3.66 -3.07
CA PHE A 349 -7.27 -2.45 -2.38
C PHE A 349 -6.30 -1.28 -2.58
N LEU A 350 -5.00 -1.53 -2.42
CA LEU A 350 -4.00 -0.46 -2.52
C LEU A 350 -3.79 -0.01 -3.97
N ASP A 351 -3.91 -0.91 -4.96
CA ASP A 351 -3.94 -0.54 -6.39
C ASP A 351 -5.09 0.43 -6.69
N ILE A 352 -6.30 0.13 -6.19
CA ILE A 352 -7.49 0.95 -6.39
C ILE A 352 -7.31 2.33 -5.75
N VAL A 353 -6.81 2.38 -4.51
CA VAL A 353 -6.55 3.64 -3.79
C VAL A 353 -5.44 4.45 -4.45
N PHE A 354 -4.37 3.80 -4.88
CA PHE A 354 -3.26 4.41 -5.61
C PHE A 354 -3.75 5.06 -6.90
N GLN A 355 -4.47 4.31 -7.74
CA GLN A 355 -5.01 4.84 -8.99
C GLN A 355 -6.06 5.92 -8.76
N TYR A 356 -6.87 5.83 -7.70
CA TYR A 356 -7.80 6.90 -7.33
C TYR A 356 -7.08 8.23 -7.11
N PHE A 357 -6.03 8.23 -6.28
CA PHE A 357 -5.27 9.45 -6.02
C PHE A 357 -4.50 9.95 -7.24
N LEU A 358 -3.88 9.03 -7.98
CA LEU A 358 -3.11 9.33 -9.17
C LEU A 358 -3.98 10.02 -10.24
N LEU A 359 -5.23 9.57 -10.42
CA LEU A 359 -6.10 10.03 -11.51
C LEU A 359 -7.04 11.20 -11.15
N ARG A 360 -7.51 11.29 -9.90
CA ARG A 360 -8.59 12.25 -9.52
C ARG A 360 -8.12 13.47 -8.76
N VAL A 361 -6.96 13.46 -8.13
CA VAL A 361 -6.48 14.64 -7.40
C VAL A 361 -5.73 15.55 -8.38
N ASN A 362 -6.48 16.38 -9.10
CA ASN A 362 -5.98 17.41 -10.01
C ASN A 362 -6.36 18.82 -9.52
N LYS A 363 -5.70 19.83 -10.08
CA LYS A 363 -5.78 21.28 -9.78
C LYS A 363 -7.18 21.84 -9.47
N ALA A 364 -8.24 21.24 -10.01
CA ALA A 364 -9.63 21.68 -9.83
C ALA A 364 -10.29 21.27 -8.50
N ASN A 365 -9.75 20.30 -7.75
CA ASN A 365 -10.39 19.78 -6.54
C ASN A 365 -9.90 20.45 -5.24
N GLU A 366 -8.80 21.22 -5.26
CA GLU A 366 -8.33 21.97 -4.08
C GLU A 366 -9.15 23.22 -3.78
N SER A 367 -9.96 23.73 -4.71
CA SER A 367 -10.91 24.82 -4.40
C SER A 367 -12.11 24.38 -3.55
N SER A 368 -12.20 23.08 -3.24
CA SER A 368 -13.30 22.47 -2.46
C SER A 368 -12.84 21.74 -1.19
N LEU A 369 -11.53 21.75 -0.89
CA LEU A 369 -10.90 21.22 0.32
C LEU A 369 -10.30 22.37 1.14
#